data_AF-A0A661X4D5-F1
#
_entry.id   AF-A0A661X4D5-F1
#
_cell.length_a   1.000
_cell.length_b   1.000
_cell.length_c   1.000
_cell.angle_alpha   90.00
_cell.angle_beta   90.00
_cell.angle_gamma   90.00
#
_symmetry.space_group_name_H-M   'P 1'
#
loop_
_entity.id
_entity.type
_entity.pdbx_description
1 polymer ?
#
loop_
_entity_poly.entity_id
_entity_poly.type
_entity_poly.pdbx_seq_one_letter_code
_entity_poly.pdbx_strand_id
1 'polypeptide(L)'
;MEKIILYIFSYIYGSIPFGLILVRVLKGVDIRKIGSGNIGATNVSRVLGLKLGLISGILDISKGFIPVIIGKYLGLSTTELFFAGLLGVVGHDFSIFLSFKGGKGIASTLGFILALNPLVILIEVVPFLGTFFITKIVSLSSILALVFLPISFLIVGDKTLALLSLIPSALGIIRHKENIERLIYGIERKFGEKELIETEVLREDTSGLNRAKEILMKGGVGVIPTDTVYGLCTNALSGEGVKRIYRIKKRDVKKPLVLFVKNKDEIEKFGVINDVAKKLIDNFIPGPVTIVLKRKEGAPKISLKDIDTIGIRIPDEEFVIKLLKSLDFPLATTSANISNRPTPKDISSLKEVFSGIVDFIVEGGERSGSPSTVVSVIGEEVKILREGRVKREEIFKILNK
;
A
#
# COMPACT_ATOMS: atom_id res chain seq x y z
N MET A 1 20.01 -39.93 2.78
CA MET A 1 20.43 -39.02 1.69
C MET A 1 19.22 -38.44 0.95
N GLU A 2 18.26 -39.29 0.57
CA GLU A 2 17.03 -38.91 -0.15
C GLU A 2 16.24 -37.76 0.49
N LYS A 3 16.04 -37.77 1.81
CA LYS A 3 15.33 -36.68 2.51
C LYS A 3 16.01 -35.30 2.40
N ILE A 4 17.34 -35.27 2.43
CA ILE A 4 18.10 -34.01 2.32
C ILE A 4 17.98 -33.47 0.91
N ILE A 5 18.07 -34.34 -0.10
CA ILE A 5 17.86 -33.98 -1.50
C ILE A 5 16.45 -33.43 -1.70
N LEU A 6 15.44 -34.09 -1.12
CA LEU A 6 14.06 -33.61 -1.18
C LEU A 6 13.89 -32.24 -0.52
N TYR A 7 14.52 -31.98 0.61
CA TYR A 7 14.45 -30.69 1.30
C TYR A 7 15.08 -29.55 0.48
N ILE A 8 16.25 -29.80 -0.10
CA ILE A 8 16.91 -28.85 -1.01
C ILE A 8 16.01 -28.59 -2.23
N PHE A 9 15.49 -29.65 -2.85
CA PHE A 9 14.55 -29.55 -3.96
C PHE A 9 13.30 -28.74 -3.59
N SER A 10 12.71 -29.02 -2.42
CA SER A 10 11.50 -28.35 -1.93
C SER A 10 11.68 -26.84 -1.88
N TYR A 11 12.79 -26.39 -1.30
CA TYR A 11 13.09 -24.98 -1.18
C TYR A 11 13.39 -24.32 -2.54
N ILE A 12 14.18 -24.97 -3.41
CA ILE A 12 14.50 -24.45 -4.74
C ILE A 12 13.23 -24.35 -5.61
N TYR A 13 12.43 -25.41 -5.63
CA TYR A 13 11.16 -25.46 -6.37
C TYR A 13 10.17 -24.42 -5.84
N GLY A 14 10.02 -24.33 -4.51
CA GLY A 14 9.23 -23.30 -3.85
C GLY A 14 9.66 -21.88 -4.22
N SER A 15 10.96 -21.67 -4.42
CA SER A 15 11.53 -20.38 -4.77
C SER A 15 11.19 -19.92 -6.20
N ILE A 16 10.75 -20.80 -7.11
CA ILE A 16 10.51 -20.42 -8.50
C ILE A 16 9.42 -19.33 -8.59
N PRO A 17 9.70 -18.13 -9.11
CA PRO A 17 8.75 -17.01 -9.07
C PRO A 17 7.76 -17.06 -10.25
N PHE A 18 6.92 -18.10 -10.31
CA PHE A 18 6.02 -18.36 -11.45
C PHE A 18 5.20 -17.15 -11.89
N GLY A 19 4.58 -16.41 -10.97
CA GLY A 19 3.80 -15.23 -11.35
C GLY A 19 4.63 -14.10 -11.99
N LEU A 20 5.90 -13.93 -11.58
CA LEU A 20 6.83 -13.01 -12.25
C LEU A 20 7.21 -13.53 -13.64
N ILE A 21 7.52 -14.83 -13.74
CA ILE A 21 7.92 -15.47 -15.00
C ILE A 21 6.77 -15.35 -16.02
N LEU A 22 5.55 -15.73 -15.64
CA LEU A 22 4.36 -15.66 -16.50
C LEU A 22 4.14 -14.25 -17.06
N VAL A 23 4.17 -13.23 -16.20
CA VAL A 23 3.95 -11.84 -16.63
C VAL A 23 5.09 -11.32 -17.49
N ARG A 24 6.33 -11.66 -17.16
CA ARG A 24 7.49 -11.21 -17.93
C ARG A 24 7.54 -11.85 -19.31
N VAL A 25 7.24 -13.15 -19.42
CA VAL A 25 7.26 -13.88 -20.69
C VAL A 25 6.09 -13.44 -21.60
N LEU A 26 4.88 -13.27 -21.05
CA LEU A 26 3.69 -13.00 -21.87
C LEU A 26 3.43 -11.50 -22.13
N LYS A 27 3.89 -10.60 -21.26
CA LYS A 27 3.65 -9.15 -21.36
C LYS A 27 4.93 -8.32 -21.45
N GLY A 28 6.11 -8.89 -21.21
CA GLY A 28 7.37 -8.14 -21.20
C GLY A 28 7.56 -7.23 -19.98
N VAL A 29 6.65 -7.27 -19.00
CA VAL A 29 6.67 -6.35 -17.84
C VAL A 29 7.08 -7.08 -16.56
N ASP A 30 7.82 -6.39 -15.69
CA ASP A 30 8.06 -6.85 -14.33
C ASP A 30 6.83 -6.59 -13.45
N ILE A 31 6.13 -7.66 -13.02
CA ILE A 31 4.93 -7.54 -12.16
C ILE A 31 5.23 -6.90 -10.80
N ARG A 32 6.46 -6.97 -10.29
CA ARG A 32 6.86 -6.27 -9.05
C ARG A 32 6.83 -4.75 -9.24
N LYS A 33 6.93 -4.35 -10.51
CA LYS A 33 6.57 -3.06 -11.10
C LYS A 33 5.20 -2.60 -10.60
N ILE A 34 4.21 -3.48 -10.73
CA ILE A 34 2.79 -3.17 -10.88
C ILE A 34 1.97 -3.49 -9.63
N GLY A 35 0.90 -2.71 -9.39
CA GLY A 35 -0.10 -3.02 -8.40
C GLY A 35 0.45 -2.96 -6.98
N SER A 36 0.47 -4.10 -6.27
CA SER A 36 1.03 -4.18 -4.90
C SER A 36 2.50 -4.60 -4.87
N GLY A 37 3.12 -4.84 -6.03
CA GLY A 37 4.50 -5.36 -6.13
C GLY A 37 4.65 -6.86 -5.80
N ASN A 38 3.59 -7.54 -5.37
CA ASN A 38 3.60 -8.98 -5.10
C ASN A 38 3.46 -9.78 -6.40
N ILE A 39 4.03 -10.99 -6.42
CA ILE A 39 4.01 -11.88 -7.59
C ILE A 39 2.84 -12.88 -7.59
N GLY A 40 1.97 -12.85 -6.58
CA GLY A 40 0.91 -13.85 -6.42
C GLY A 40 -0.25 -13.72 -7.43
N ALA A 41 -1.07 -14.76 -7.48
CA ALA A 41 -2.21 -14.92 -8.40
C ALA A 41 -3.10 -13.68 -8.56
N THR A 42 -3.43 -12.97 -7.47
CA THR A 42 -4.29 -11.76 -7.52
C THR A 42 -3.65 -10.60 -8.28
N ASN A 43 -2.32 -10.48 -8.31
CA ASN A 43 -1.67 -9.46 -9.13
C ASN A 43 -1.49 -9.93 -10.57
N VAL A 44 -1.24 -11.22 -10.77
CA VAL A 44 -1.21 -11.80 -12.12
C VAL A 44 -2.57 -11.62 -12.81
N SER A 45 -3.69 -11.87 -12.11
CA SER A 45 -5.03 -11.68 -12.67
C SER A 45 -5.33 -10.23 -13.08
N ARG A 46 -4.75 -9.25 -12.38
CA ARG A 46 -4.88 -7.83 -12.73
C ARG A 46 -4.12 -7.45 -14.00
N VAL A 47 -3.03 -8.15 -14.32
CA VAL A 47 -2.17 -7.83 -15.48
C VAL A 47 -2.49 -8.68 -16.70
N LEU A 48 -2.77 -9.97 -16.48
CA LEU A 48 -2.93 -10.98 -17.52
C LEU A 48 -4.36 -11.57 -17.57
N GLY A 49 -5.28 -11.10 -16.73
CA GLY A 49 -6.65 -11.61 -16.66
C GLY A 49 -6.82 -12.84 -15.78
N LEU A 50 -8.08 -13.15 -15.44
CA LEU A 50 -8.44 -14.15 -14.44
C LEU A 50 -7.86 -15.54 -14.72
N LYS A 51 -7.92 -16.00 -15.98
CA LYS A 51 -7.43 -17.33 -16.39
C LYS A 51 -5.95 -17.53 -16.03
N LEU A 52 -5.09 -16.57 -16.38
CA LEU A 52 -3.65 -16.64 -16.09
C LEU A 52 -3.36 -16.38 -14.61
N GLY A 53 -4.21 -15.62 -13.92
CA GLY A 53 -4.18 -15.51 -12.46
C GLY A 53 -4.44 -16.85 -11.76
N LEU A 54 -5.44 -17.61 -12.20
CA LEU A 54 -5.74 -18.95 -11.68
C LEU A 54 -4.59 -19.92 -11.93
N ILE A 55 -4.00 -19.91 -13.13
CA ILE A 55 -2.81 -20.72 -13.45
C ILE A 55 -1.66 -20.39 -12.50
N SER A 56 -1.37 -19.10 -12.27
CA SER A 56 -0.35 -18.70 -11.29
C SER A 56 -0.68 -19.20 -9.88
N GLY A 57 -1.96 -19.22 -9.49
CA GLY A 57 -2.39 -19.76 -8.21
C GLY A 57 -2.14 -21.26 -8.09
N ILE A 58 -2.47 -22.04 -9.12
CA ILE A 58 -2.21 -23.48 -9.19
C ILE A 58 -0.70 -23.77 -9.09
N LEU A 59 0.12 -23.00 -9.79
CA LEU A 59 1.59 -23.10 -9.72
C LEU A 59 2.15 -22.69 -8.35
N ASP A 60 1.49 -21.80 -7.62
CA ASP A 60 1.88 -21.49 -6.24
C ASP A 60 1.42 -22.58 -5.25
N ILE A 61 0.27 -23.22 -5.49
CA ILE A 61 -0.19 -24.41 -4.74
C ILE A 61 0.79 -25.57 -4.93
N SER A 62 1.24 -25.80 -6.17
CA SER A 62 2.13 -26.94 -6.48
C SER A 62 3.44 -26.91 -5.70
N LYS A 63 3.92 -25.73 -5.30
CA LYS A 63 5.16 -25.54 -4.52
C LYS A 63 5.15 -26.25 -3.17
N GLY A 64 4.02 -26.26 -2.48
CA GLY A 64 3.85 -27.04 -1.25
C GLY A 64 3.40 -28.46 -1.50
N PHE A 65 2.64 -28.68 -2.59
CA PHE A 65 2.04 -29.97 -2.90
C PHE A 65 3.05 -31.01 -3.43
N ILE A 66 3.80 -30.66 -4.47
CA ILE A 66 4.69 -31.60 -5.18
C ILE A 66 5.76 -32.21 -4.26
N PRO A 67 6.47 -31.44 -3.43
CA PRO A 67 7.50 -32.04 -2.57
C PRO A 67 6.94 -33.05 -1.57
N VAL A 68 5.73 -32.82 -1.05
CA VAL A 68 5.06 -33.74 -0.13
C VAL A 68 4.67 -35.03 -0.85
N ILE A 69 4.15 -34.96 -2.07
CA ILE A 69 3.82 -36.14 -2.86
C ILE A 69 5.06 -36.96 -3.19
N ILE A 70 6.15 -36.32 -3.61
CA ILE A 70 7.44 -37.00 -3.84
C ILE A 70 7.89 -37.69 -2.55
N GLY A 71 7.83 -37.01 -1.40
CA GLY A 71 8.17 -37.59 -0.11
C GLY A 71 7.31 -38.81 0.25
N LYS A 72 6.02 -38.81 -0.10
CA LYS A 72 5.12 -39.96 0.10
C LYS A 72 5.58 -41.17 -0.71
N TYR A 73 5.96 -40.97 -1.98
CA TYR A 73 6.50 -42.04 -2.82
C TYR A 73 7.86 -42.55 -2.33
N LEU A 74 8.64 -41.72 -1.64
CA LEU A 74 9.89 -42.11 -0.99
C LEU A 74 9.70 -42.76 0.39
N GLY A 75 8.45 -42.97 0.84
CA GLY A 75 8.14 -43.62 2.11
C GLY A 75 8.54 -42.80 3.35
N LEU A 76 8.66 -41.48 3.23
CA LEU A 76 9.05 -40.62 4.35
C LEU A 76 7.96 -40.54 5.42
N SER A 77 8.38 -40.33 6.68
CA SER A 77 7.47 -40.17 7.80
C SER A 77 6.63 -38.89 7.69
N THR A 78 5.47 -38.84 8.34
CA THR A 78 4.58 -37.66 8.33
C THR A 78 5.29 -36.36 8.72
N THR A 79 6.20 -36.42 9.68
CA THR A 79 7.01 -35.26 10.11
C THR A 79 7.99 -34.82 9.03
N GLU A 80 8.61 -35.76 8.31
CA GLU A 80 9.51 -35.44 7.20
C GLU A 80 8.74 -34.84 6.01
N LEU A 81 7.54 -35.35 5.73
CA LEU A 81 6.62 -34.75 4.75
C LEU A 81 6.24 -33.31 5.14
N PHE A 82 5.98 -33.07 6.43
CA PHE A 82 5.70 -31.74 6.95
C PHE A 82 6.83 -30.76 6.63
N PHE A 83 8.08 -31.15 6.90
CA PHE A 83 9.24 -30.30 6.61
C PHE A 83 9.49 -30.09 5.11
N ALA A 84 9.27 -31.10 4.27
CA ALA A 84 9.34 -30.93 2.82
C ALA A 84 8.33 -29.89 2.32
N GLY A 85 7.07 -29.99 2.76
CA GLY A 85 6.04 -29.00 2.43
C GLY A 85 6.35 -27.61 2.96
N LEU A 86 6.78 -27.50 4.23
CA LEU A 86 7.19 -26.24 4.85
C LEU A 86 8.33 -25.57 4.07
N LEU A 87 9.34 -26.31 3.63
CA LEU A 87 10.43 -25.75 2.84
C LEU A 87 9.97 -25.23 1.47
N GLY A 88 8.96 -25.86 0.86
CA GLY A 88 8.27 -25.32 -0.31
C GLY A 88 7.58 -23.97 -0.04
N VAL A 89 6.93 -23.83 1.12
CA VAL A 89 6.33 -22.56 1.57
C VAL A 89 7.40 -21.50 1.84
N VAL A 90 8.47 -21.86 2.55
CA VAL A 90 9.60 -20.97 2.86
C VAL A 90 10.28 -20.50 1.57
N GLY A 91 10.47 -21.38 0.58
CA GLY A 91 10.97 -20.98 -0.74
C GLY A 91 10.06 -19.96 -1.43
N HIS A 92 8.73 -20.14 -1.36
CA HIS A 92 7.78 -19.18 -1.91
C HIS A 92 7.84 -17.80 -1.22
N ASP A 93 8.02 -17.77 0.10
CA ASP A 93 8.05 -16.53 0.89
C ASP A 93 9.41 -15.82 0.84
N PHE A 94 10.49 -16.58 0.72
CA PHE A 94 11.88 -16.11 0.74
C PHE A 94 12.66 -16.71 -0.45
N SER A 95 12.20 -16.41 -1.66
CA SER A 95 12.78 -16.97 -2.87
C SER A 95 14.24 -16.53 -3.08
N ILE A 96 15.14 -17.49 -3.30
CA ILE A 96 16.54 -17.23 -3.69
C ILE A 96 16.64 -16.41 -4.97
N PHE A 97 15.72 -16.60 -5.91
CA PHE A 97 15.69 -15.88 -7.18
C PHE A 97 15.18 -14.43 -7.07
N LEU A 98 14.73 -14.03 -5.87
CA LEU A 98 14.16 -12.72 -5.59
C LEU A 98 14.84 -12.04 -4.40
N SER A 99 16.11 -12.38 -4.13
CA SER A 99 16.90 -11.85 -3.02
C SER A 99 16.17 -12.03 -1.68
N PHE A 100 15.65 -13.24 -1.44
CA PHE A 100 14.89 -13.63 -0.24
C PHE A 100 13.62 -12.79 0.00
N LYS A 101 13.06 -12.23 -1.07
CA LYS A 101 11.70 -11.67 -1.10
C LYS A 101 10.77 -12.64 -1.81
N GLY A 102 9.47 -12.54 -1.58
CA GLY A 102 8.53 -13.52 -2.12
C GLY A 102 7.09 -13.23 -1.76
N GLY A 103 6.25 -14.25 -1.80
CA GLY A 103 4.83 -14.15 -1.50
C GLY A 103 4.52 -14.18 0.00
N LYS A 104 3.32 -14.69 0.33
CA LYS A 104 2.78 -14.74 1.70
C LYS A 104 2.37 -16.14 2.15
N GLY A 105 2.77 -17.15 1.38
CA GLY A 105 2.65 -18.54 1.79
C GLY A 105 1.24 -19.14 1.74
N ILE A 106 0.17 -18.40 1.48
CA ILE A 106 -1.20 -18.94 1.58
C ILE A 106 -1.45 -20.08 0.59
N ALA A 107 -1.20 -19.84 -0.70
CA ALA A 107 -1.43 -20.85 -1.74
C ALA A 107 -0.50 -22.06 -1.60
N SER A 108 0.79 -21.83 -1.31
CA SER A 108 1.75 -22.90 -1.07
C SER A 108 1.44 -23.69 0.19
N THR A 109 0.97 -23.05 1.27
CA THR A 109 0.50 -23.72 2.48
C THR A 109 -0.75 -24.55 2.19
N LEU A 110 -1.72 -24.01 1.43
CA LEU A 110 -2.89 -24.77 0.99
C LEU A 110 -2.47 -26.06 0.24
N GLY A 111 -1.56 -25.96 -0.73
CA GLY A 111 -1.06 -27.13 -1.46
C GLY A 111 -0.28 -28.12 -0.61
N PHE A 112 0.53 -27.62 0.32
CA PHE A 112 1.22 -28.41 1.32
C PHE A 112 0.21 -29.22 2.17
N ILE A 113 -0.75 -28.55 2.80
CA ILE A 113 -1.70 -29.21 3.70
C ILE A 113 -2.62 -30.15 2.92
N LEU A 114 -3.02 -29.79 1.69
CA LEU A 114 -3.80 -30.66 0.80
C LEU A 114 -3.05 -31.96 0.48
N ALA A 115 -1.75 -31.88 0.18
CA ALA A 115 -0.95 -33.06 -0.08
C ALA A 115 -0.73 -33.90 1.19
N LEU A 116 -0.61 -33.26 2.35
CA LEU A 116 -0.35 -33.93 3.62
C LEU A 116 -1.60 -34.67 4.13
N ASN A 117 -2.69 -33.93 4.34
CA ASN A 117 -3.97 -34.43 4.83
C ASN A 117 -5.16 -33.62 4.27
N PRO A 118 -5.88 -34.12 3.25
CA PRO A 118 -7.02 -33.44 2.64
C PRO A 118 -8.18 -33.10 3.59
N LEU A 119 -8.37 -33.85 4.69
CA LEU A 119 -9.45 -33.58 5.65
C LEU A 119 -9.26 -32.24 6.35
N VAL A 120 -8.01 -31.83 6.60
CA VAL A 120 -7.68 -30.53 7.21
C VAL A 120 -8.16 -29.39 6.29
N ILE A 121 -8.07 -29.55 4.97
CA ILE A 121 -8.55 -28.53 4.02
C ILE A 121 -10.06 -28.36 4.09
N LEU A 122 -10.82 -29.44 4.24
CA LEU A 122 -12.28 -29.35 4.39
C LEU A 122 -12.67 -28.54 5.63
N ILE A 123 -11.90 -28.67 6.71
CA ILE A 123 -12.10 -27.88 7.93
C ILE A 123 -11.71 -26.42 7.69
N GLU A 124 -10.55 -26.15 7.07
CA GLU A 124 -10.02 -24.81 6.79
C GLU A 124 -10.90 -23.95 5.86
N VAL A 125 -11.68 -24.59 4.99
CA VAL A 125 -12.64 -23.90 4.13
C VAL A 125 -13.69 -23.14 4.96
N VAL A 126 -14.06 -23.64 6.14
CA VAL A 126 -15.09 -23.03 7.00
C VAL A 126 -14.66 -21.66 7.56
N PRO A 127 -13.55 -21.51 8.31
CA PRO A 127 -13.12 -20.20 8.83
C PRO A 127 -12.78 -19.23 7.68
N PHE A 128 -12.22 -19.73 6.57
CA PHE A 128 -11.92 -18.88 5.43
C PHE A 128 -13.20 -18.35 4.76
N LEU A 129 -14.11 -19.23 4.31
CA LEU A 129 -15.32 -18.82 3.60
C LEU A 129 -16.29 -18.08 4.51
N GLY A 130 -16.44 -18.50 5.77
CA GLY A 130 -17.26 -17.81 6.76
C GLY A 130 -16.82 -16.35 6.91
N THR A 131 -15.53 -16.13 7.17
CA THR A 131 -14.97 -14.77 7.26
C THR A 131 -15.11 -14.01 5.94
N PHE A 132 -14.83 -14.66 4.81
CA PHE A 132 -14.88 -14.03 3.50
C PHE A 132 -16.29 -13.59 3.14
N PHE A 133 -17.31 -14.40 3.38
CA PHE A 133 -18.68 -14.06 3.01
C PHE A 133 -19.25 -12.93 3.90
N ILE A 134 -18.87 -12.89 5.18
CA ILE A 134 -19.26 -11.83 6.13
C ILE A 134 -18.56 -10.51 5.80
N THR A 135 -17.24 -10.53 5.65
CA THR A 135 -16.42 -9.30 5.60
C THR A 135 -16.11 -8.84 4.18
N LYS A 136 -16.13 -9.77 3.23
CA LYS A 136 -15.55 -9.65 1.87
C LYS A 136 -14.05 -9.37 1.87
N ILE A 137 -13.31 -9.57 2.97
CA ILE A 137 -11.87 -9.26 3.01
C ILE A 137 -11.04 -10.56 2.93
N VAL A 138 -10.34 -10.76 1.80
CA VAL A 138 -9.53 -11.98 1.55
C VAL A 138 -8.39 -12.11 2.55
N SER A 139 -7.67 -11.03 2.86
CA SER A 139 -6.51 -11.08 3.76
C SER A 139 -6.89 -11.45 5.19
N LEU A 140 -8.00 -10.91 5.71
CA LEU A 140 -8.55 -11.32 7.01
C LEU A 140 -8.95 -12.79 7.02
N SER A 141 -9.60 -13.26 5.95
CA SER A 141 -10.01 -14.66 5.80
C SER A 141 -8.80 -15.60 5.79
N SER A 142 -7.73 -15.24 5.08
CA SER A 142 -6.47 -15.98 5.07
C SER A 142 -5.77 -16.00 6.44
N ILE A 143 -5.77 -14.87 7.16
CA ILE A 143 -5.17 -14.79 8.51
C ILE A 143 -5.93 -15.69 9.48
N LEU A 144 -7.27 -15.65 9.47
CA LEU A 144 -8.07 -16.48 10.37
C LEU A 144 -7.95 -17.97 10.04
N ALA A 145 -7.84 -18.34 8.76
CA ALA A 145 -7.50 -19.72 8.37
C ALA A 145 -6.15 -20.15 8.97
N LEU A 146 -5.10 -19.33 8.86
CA LEU A 146 -3.80 -19.63 9.49
C LEU A 146 -3.89 -19.77 11.02
N VAL A 147 -4.70 -18.94 11.69
CA VAL A 147 -4.94 -19.09 13.14
C VAL A 147 -5.66 -20.41 13.46
N PHE A 148 -6.55 -20.85 12.58
CA PHE A 148 -7.33 -22.07 12.76
C PHE A 148 -6.57 -23.35 12.39
N LEU A 149 -5.49 -23.25 11.60
CA LEU A 149 -4.72 -24.39 11.12
C LEU A 149 -4.26 -25.38 12.22
N PRO A 150 -3.70 -24.94 13.37
CA PRO A 150 -3.39 -25.86 14.48
C PRO A 150 -4.62 -26.56 15.05
N ILE A 151 -5.75 -25.84 15.14
CA ILE A 151 -7.02 -26.39 15.63
C ILE A 151 -7.55 -27.45 14.66
N SER A 152 -7.46 -27.21 13.35
CA SER A 152 -7.84 -28.18 12.32
C SER A 152 -7.06 -29.49 12.43
N PHE A 153 -5.76 -29.43 12.77
CA PHE A 153 -4.97 -30.63 13.04
C PHE A 153 -5.37 -31.34 14.35
N LEU A 154 -5.75 -30.60 15.40
CA LEU A 154 -6.28 -31.20 16.64
C LEU A 154 -7.60 -31.93 16.39
N ILE A 155 -8.48 -31.36 15.55
CA ILE A 155 -9.78 -31.98 15.20
C ILE A 155 -9.60 -33.33 14.52
N VAL A 156 -8.59 -33.46 13.64
CA VAL A 156 -8.26 -34.75 13.00
C VAL A 156 -7.40 -35.67 13.87
N GLY A 157 -7.13 -35.27 15.12
CA GLY A 157 -6.43 -36.09 16.12
C GLY A 157 -4.90 -36.04 16.07
N ASP A 158 -4.29 -35.21 15.23
CA ASP A 158 -2.83 -35.15 15.07
C ASP A 158 -2.20 -34.01 15.88
N LYS A 159 -1.87 -34.31 17.14
CA LYS A 159 -1.26 -33.36 18.09
C LYS A 159 0.12 -32.89 17.64
N THR A 160 0.89 -33.74 16.96
CA THR A 160 2.24 -33.41 16.50
C THR A 160 2.16 -32.40 15.37
N LEU A 161 1.31 -32.64 14.37
CA LEU A 161 1.12 -31.70 13.28
C LEU A 161 0.43 -30.42 13.73
N ALA A 162 -0.46 -30.46 14.72
CA ALA A 162 -1.03 -29.26 15.33
C ALA A 162 0.08 -28.35 15.88
N LEU A 163 1.00 -28.89 16.68
CA LEU A 163 2.13 -28.14 17.21
C LEU A 163 3.04 -27.60 16.09
N LEU A 164 3.41 -28.45 15.13
CA LEU A 164 4.31 -28.05 14.03
C LEU A 164 3.66 -26.98 13.13
N SER A 165 2.34 -27.03 12.93
CA SER A 165 1.61 -26.08 12.09
C SER A 165 1.60 -24.65 12.62
N LEU A 166 1.97 -24.43 13.89
CA LEU A 166 2.23 -23.08 14.40
C LEU A 166 3.32 -22.35 13.60
N ILE A 167 4.28 -23.07 13.01
CA ILE A 167 5.37 -22.49 12.22
C ILE A 167 4.86 -21.84 10.92
N PRO A 168 4.20 -22.56 9.98
CA PRO A 168 3.65 -21.94 8.78
C PRO A 168 2.53 -20.92 9.11
N SER A 169 1.79 -21.12 10.20
CA SER A 169 0.79 -20.15 10.67
C SER A 169 1.44 -18.82 11.07
N ALA A 170 2.45 -18.86 11.94
CA ALA A 170 3.18 -17.67 12.36
C ALA A 170 3.89 -17.00 11.18
N LEU A 171 4.55 -17.80 10.32
CA LEU A 171 5.18 -17.29 9.10
C LEU A 171 4.17 -16.55 8.22
N GLY A 172 3.05 -17.19 7.89
CA GLY A 172 2.00 -16.59 7.07
C GLY A 172 1.45 -15.29 7.69
N ILE A 173 1.20 -15.26 8.99
CA ILE A 173 0.72 -14.06 9.71
C ILE A 173 1.75 -12.93 9.64
N ILE A 174 3.04 -13.22 9.86
CA ILE A 174 4.13 -12.24 9.73
C ILE A 174 4.18 -11.67 8.31
N ARG A 175 4.01 -12.51 7.28
CA ARG A 175 3.93 -12.07 5.87
C ARG A 175 2.69 -11.24 5.55
N HIS A 176 1.70 -11.20 6.43
CA HIS A 176 0.51 -10.35 6.31
C HIS A 176 0.61 -9.04 7.11
N LYS A 177 1.77 -8.68 7.64
CA LYS A 177 1.97 -7.44 8.43
C LYS A 177 1.35 -6.20 7.79
N GLU A 178 1.55 -5.96 6.50
CA GLU A 178 0.97 -4.78 5.85
C GLU A 178 -0.55 -4.87 5.68
N ASN A 179 -1.13 -6.08 5.55
CA ASN A 179 -2.59 -6.24 5.57
C ASN A 179 -3.16 -6.02 6.97
N ILE A 180 -2.49 -6.52 8.00
CA ILE A 180 -2.90 -6.33 9.39
C ILE A 180 -2.89 -4.84 9.72
N GLU A 181 -1.83 -4.11 9.34
CA GLU A 181 -1.79 -2.66 9.47
C GLU A 181 -2.99 -2.01 8.76
N ARG A 182 -3.29 -2.37 7.50
CA ARG A 182 -4.45 -1.82 6.78
C ARG A 182 -5.80 -2.19 7.39
N LEU A 183 -5.94 -3.39 7.95
CA LEU A 183 -7.14 -3.84 8.65
C LEU A 183 -7.39 -3.00 9.91
N ILE A 184 -6.35 -2.77 10.72
CA ILE A 184 -6.42 -1.94 11.93
C ILE A 184 -6.91 -0.54 11.61
N TYR A 185 -6.46 0.06 10.49
CA TYR A 185 -6.89 1.40 10.09
C TYR A 185 -8.19 1.43 9.26
N GLY A 186 -8.81 0.27 8.98
CA GLY A 186 -10.04 0.18 8.19
C GLY A 186 -9.86 0.58 6.72
N ILE A 187 -8.67 0.38 6.16
CA ILE A 187 -8.32 0.70 4.76
C ILE A 187 -7.98 -0.54 3.93
N GLU A 188 -8.16 -1.74 4.48
CA GLU A 188 -8.01 -2.98 3.72
C GLU A 188 -9.19 -3.14 2.75
N ARG A 189 -8.88 -3.44 1.49
CA ARG A 189 -9.87 -3.48 0.41
C ARG A 189 -10.77 -4.71 0.50
N LYS A 190 -12.07 -4.51 0.28
CA LYS A 190 -13.03 -5.60 0.12
C LYS A 190 -12.96 -6.21 -1.27
N PHE A 191 -13.19 -7.50 -1.38
CA PHE A 191 -13.24 -8.23 -2.63
C PHE A 191 -14.40 -7.70 -3.48
N GLY A 192 -14.14 -7.45 -4.76
CA GLY A 192 -15.13 -6.87 -5.67
C GLY A 192 -15.40 -5.39 -5.47
N GLU A 193 -14.88 -4.75 -4.41
CA GLU A 193 -14.98 -3.30 -4.22
C GLU A 193 -14.29 -2.59 -5.39
N LYS A 194 -15.10 -2.03 -6.27
CA LYS A 194 -14.67 -1.16 -7.36
C LYS A 194 -14.76 0.27 -6.82
N GLU A 195 -13.66 1.02 -6.83
CA GLU A 195 -13.68 2.47 -6.58
C GLU A 195 -14.25 3.24 -7.79
N LEU A 196 -14.92 2.54 -8.73
CA LEU A 196 -15.51 3.12 -9.94
C LEU A 196 -16.67 4.03 -9.56
N ILE A 197 -16.34 5.29 -9.40
CA ILE A 197 -17.27 6.41 -9.42
C ILE A 197 -17.10 7.17 -10.74
N GLU A 198 -18.11 7.91 -11.14
CA GLU A 198 -17.95 8.83 -12.27
C GLU A 198 -16.97 9.93 -11.87
N THR A 199 -15.84 10.02 -12.59
CA THR A 199 -14.83 11.04 -12.33
C THR A 199 -15.14 12.27 -13.18
N GLU A 200 -15.43 13.39 -12.53
CA GLU A 200 -15.66 14.67 -13.21
C GLU A 200 -14.34 15.31 -13.62
N VAL A 201 -14.23 15.75 -14.88
CA VAL A 201 -13.07 16.54 -15.33
C VAL A 201 -13.44 18.01 -15.25
N LEU A 202 -12.77 18.73 -14.36
CA LEU A 202 -13.02 20.14 -14.07
C LEU A 202 -12.00 21.00 -14.79
N ARG A 203 -12.42 22.18 -15.22
CA ARG A 203 -11.52 23.19 -15.80
C ARG A 203 -10.80 23.96 -14.71
N GLU A 204 -9.61 24.46 -15.02
CA GLU A 204 -8.87 25.38 -14.14
C GLU A 204 -9.45 26.81 -14.22
N ASP A 205 -10.74 26.96 -13.92
CA ASP A 205 -11.47 28.21 -13.94
C ASP A 205 -12.42 28.34 -12.72
N THR A 206 -13.18 29.43 -12.64
CA THR A 206 -14.14 29.67 -11.55
C THR A 206 -15.22 28.59 -11.45
N SER A 207 -15.66 28.03 -12.58
CA SER A 207 -16.69 26.98 -12.61
C SER A 207 -16.13 25.69 -12.01
N GLY A 208 -14.94 25.27 -12.46
CA GLY A 208 -14.26 24.10 -11.92
C GLY A 208 -13.87 24.27 -10.45
N LEU A 209 -13.48 25.48 -10.02
CA LEU A 209 -13.23 25.79 -8.62
C LEU A 209 -14.47 25.58 -7.74
N ASN A 210 -15.62 26.14 -8.15
CA ASN A 210 -16.88 26.00 -7.42
C ASN A 210 -17.29 24.53 -7.32
N ARG A 211 -17.15 23.78 -8.43
CA ARG A 211 -17.47 22.36 -8.45
C ARG A 211 -16.53 21.54 -7.56
N ALA A 212 -15.22 21.80 -7.62
CA ALA A 212 -14.24 21.16 -6.74
C ALA A 212 -14.57 21.43 -5.25
N LYS A 213 -14.94 22.67 -4.92
CA LYS A 213 -15.37 23.05 -3.57
C LYS A 213 -16.58 22.23 -3.10
N GLU A 214 -17.63 22.12 -3.91
CA GLU A 214 -18.83 21.33 -3.58
C GLU A 214 -18.49 19.86 -3.29
N ILE A 215 -17.64 19.25 -4.11
CA ILE A 215 -17.24 17.85 -3.94
C ILE A 215 -16.40 17.67 -2.68
N LEU A 216 -15.45 18.58 -2.41
CA LEU A 216 -14.60 18.55 -1.22
C LEU A 216 -15.40 18.78 0.07
N MET A 217 -16.43 19.65 0.04
CA MET A 217 -17.35 19.85 1.18
C MET A 217 -18.09 18.56 1.55
N LYS A 218 -18.41 17.71 0.56
CA LYS A 218 -19.03 16.39 0.77
C LYS A 218 -18.01 15.31 1.18
N GLY A 219 -16.74 15.66 1.36
CA GLY A 219 -15.67 14.73 1.71
C GLY A 219 -15.09 13.95 0.52
N GLY A 220 -15.34 14.40 -0.71
CA GLY A 220 -14.78 13.81 -1.91
C GLY A 220 -13.25 13.90 -1.97
N VAL A 221 -12.67 13.10 -2.84
CA VAL A 221 -11.23 13.03 -3.14
C VAL A 221 -11.03 13.39 -4.60
N GLY A 222 -10.15 14.33 -4.88
CA GLY A 222 -9.86 14.74 -6.25
C GLY A 222 -8.40 15.02 -6.50
N VAL A 223 -8.07 15.20 -7.78
CA VAL A 223 -6.74 15.58 -8.23
C VAL A 223 -6.73 17.04 -8.66
N ILE A 224 -5.78 17.81 -8.13
CA ILE A 224 -5.60 19.23 -8.42
C ILE A 224 -4.18 19.51 -8.97
N PRO A 225 -4.01 20.48 -9.89
CA PRO A 225 -2.69 20.94 -10.28
C PRO A 225 -1.99 21.63 -9.10
N THR A 226 -0.66 21.60 -9.07
CA THR A 226 0.15 22.42 -8.17
C THR A 226 1.37 22.94 -8.92
N ASP A 227 2.06 23.93 -8.35
CA ASP A 227 3.38 24.45 -8.70
C ASP A 227 4.54 23.41 -8.74
N THR A 228 4.27 22.14 -8.43
CA THR A 228 5.26 21.05 -8.48
C THR A 228 4.79 19.88 -9.34
N VAL A 229 3.86 19.10 -8.80
CA VAL A 229 3.25 17.94 -9.45
C VAL A 229 1.77 17.93 -9.10
N TYR A 230 0.95 17.21 -9.85
CA TYR A 230 -0.45 17.01 -9.46
C TYR A 230 -0.57 16.45 -8.03
N GLY A 231 -1.55 16.94 -7.28
CA GLY A 231 -1.84 16.56 -5.91
C GLY A 231 -3.16 15.81 -5.79
N LEU A 232 -3.16 14.67 -5.11
CA LEU A 232 -4.37 14.00 -4.65
C LEU A 232 -4.78 14.65 -3.32
N CYS A 233 -6.01 15.14 -3.23
CA CYS A 233 -6.48 15.95 -2.11
C CYS A 233 -7.89 15.58 -1.64
N THR A 234 -8.20 15.94 -0.41
CA THR A 234 -9.52 15.83 0.21
C THR A 234 -9.63 16.84 1.37
N ASN A 235 -10.82 17.02 1.92
CA ASN A 235 -11.02 17.79 3.15
C ASN A 235 -10.21 17.17 4.31
N ALA A 236 -9.30 17.94 4.91
CA ALA A 236 -8.43 17.47 5.99
C ALA A 236 -9.17 17.10 7.29
N LEU A 237 -10.42 17.56 7.46
CA LEU A 237 -11.29 17.22 8.57
C LEU A 237 -12.11 15.96 8.30
N SER A 238 -12.17 15.48 7.05
CA SER A 238 -12.85 14.25 6.69
C SER A 238 -11.95 13.03 6.94
N GLY A 239 -12.19 12.34 8.06
CA GLY A 239 -11.47 11.10 8.37
C GLY A 239 -11.64 10.03 7.28
N GLU A 240 -12.81 9.97 6.64
CA GLU A 240 -13.08 9.03 5.55
C GLU A 240 -12.38 9.45 4.24
N GLY A 241 -12.35 10.74 3.94
CA GLY A 241 -11.59 11.28 2.81
C GLY A 241 -10.09 10.98 2.94
N VAL A 242 -9.53 11.19 4.14
CA VAL A 242 -8.13 10.85 4.46
C VAL A 242 -7.90 9.35 4.25
N LYS A 243 -8.72 8.47 4.83
CA LYS A 243 -8.62 7.01 4.62
C LYS A 243 -8.70 6.62 3.14
N ARG A 244 -9.56 7.29 2.36
CA ARG A 244 -9.71 7.06 0.93
C ARG A 244 -8.45 7.46 0.15
N ILE A 245 -7.78 8.56 0.48
CA ILE A 245 -6.45 8.88 -0.08
C ILE A 245 -5.44 7.74 0.16
N TYR A 246 -5.40 7.17 1.37
CA TYR A 246 -4.50 6.05 1.67
C TYR A 246 -4.84 4.79 0.86
N ARG A 247 -6.13 4.48 0.69
CA ARG A 247 -6.61 3.36 -0.15
C ARG A 247 -6.21 3.53 -1.62
N ILE A 248 -6.59 4.66 -2.22
CA ILE A 248 -6.34 4.98 -3.63
C ILE A 248 -4.84 4.88 -3.94
N LYS A 249 -3.99 5.51 -3.11
CA LYS A 249 -2.53 5.47 -3.33
C LYS A 249 -1.87 4.16 -2.94
N LYS A 250 -2.55 3.30 -2.19
CA LYS A 250 -1.90 2.21 -1.44
C LYS A 250 -0.72 2.76 -0.64
N ARG A 251 -0.98 3.85 0.09
CA ARG A 251 0.02 4.58 0.86
C ARG A 251 0.40 3.78 2.10
N ASP A 252 1.70 3.75 2.41
CA ASP A 252 2.19 3.25 3.69
C ASP A 252 1.56 4.08 4.82
N VAL A 253 0.91 3.40 5.77
CA VAL A 253 0.21 4.01 6.92
C VAL A 253 1.13 4.85 7.81
N LYS A 254 2.45 4.64 7.72
CA LYS A 254 3.47 5.41 8.44
C LYS A 254 3.80 6.74 7.79
N LYS A 255 3.47 6.93 6.51
CA LYS A 255 3.82 8.15 5.77
C LYS A 255 2.67 9.16 5.89
N PRO A 256 2.83 10.27 6.62
CA PRO A 256 1.76 11.26 6.77
C PRO A 256 1.43 11.97 5.46
N LEU A 257 0.23 12.54 5.37
CA LEU A 257 -0.12 13.48 4.30
C LEU A 257 0.43 14.88 4.62
N VAL A 258 0.32 15.79 3.66
CA VAL A 258 0.68 17.21 3.80
C VAL A 258 -0.60 18.02 3.96
N LEU A 259 -0.58 19.03 4.83
CA LEU A 259 -1.68 19.98 5.00
C LEU A 259 -1.47 21.16 4.07
N PHE A 260 -2.40 21.39 3.15
CA PHE A 260 -2.47 22.64 2.40
C PHE A 260 -3.38 23.62 3.12
N VAL A 261 -2.87 24.82 3.39
CA VAL A 261 -3.55 25.87 4.16
C VAL A 261 -3.66 27.16 3.35
N LYS A 262 -4.63 28.02 3.69
CA LYS A 262 -4.95 29.18 2.84
C LYS A 262 -4.06 30.40 3.06
N ASN A 263 -3.40 30.52 4.21
CA ASN A 263 -2.55 31.65 4.58
C ASN A 263 -1.53 31.26 5.68
N LYS A 264 -0.60 32.18 5.99
CA LYS A 264 0.44 31.97 7.00
C LYS A 264 -0.16 31.82 8.41
N ASP A 265 -1.25 32.50 8.71
CA ASP A 265 -1.95 32.38 10.01
C ASP A 265 -2.41 30.95 10.29
N GLU A 266 -2.86 30.21 9.27
CA GLU A 266 -3.21 28.79 9.44
C GLU A 266 -1.98 27.89 9.65
N ILE A 267 -0.79 28.26 9.14
CA ILE A 267 0.46 27.57 9.48
C ILE A 267 0.72 27.72 10.98
N GLU A 268 0.60 28.94 11.51
CA GLU A 268 0.75 29.24 12.95
C GLU A 268 -0.33 28.58 13.80
N LYS A 269 -1.54 28.46 13.27
CA LYS A 269 -2.65 27.77 13.95
C LYS A 269 -2.35 26.29 14.17
N PHE A 270 -1.77 25.62 13.19
CA PHE A 270 -1.63 24.15 13.21
C PHE A 270 -0.22 23.65 13.58
N GLY A 271 0.81 24.49 13.45
CA GLY A 271 2.20 24.18 13.75
C GLY A 271 2.84 25.14 14.75
N VAL A 272 3.78 24.64 15.55
CA VAL A 272 4.64 25.48 16.39
C VAL A 272 5.71 26.14 15.52
N ILE A 273 5.76 27.48 15.54
CA ILE A 273 6.69 28.27 14.72
C ILE A 273 7.74 28.89 15.63
N ASN A 274 9.01 28.64 15.31
CA ASN A 274 10.16 29.35 15.86
C ASN A 274 10.81 30.23 14.77
N ASP A 275 11.87 30.97 15.12
CA ASP A 275 12.54 31.88 14.20
C ASP A 275 13.08 31.19 12.94
N VAL A 276 13.55 29.95 13.08
CA VAL A 276 14.03 29.13 11.97
C VAL A 276 12.88 28.79 11.01
N ALA A 277 11.75 28.29 11.53
CA ALA A 277 10.57 28.01 10.73
C ALA A 277 10.04 29.28 10.06
N LYS A 278 10.00 30.40 10.79
CA LYS A 278 9.56 31.70 10.26
C LYS A 278 10.40 32.14 9.06
N LYS A 279 11.73 32.08 9.15
CA LYS A 279 12.63 32.37 8.01
C LYS A 279 12.31 31.51 6.78
N LEU A 280 12.07 30.21 6.96
CA LEU A 280 11.73 29.33 5.84
C LEU A 280 10.35 29.63 5.25
N ILE A 281 9.36 29.93 6.10
CA ILE A 281 8.02 30.32 5.67
C ILE A 281 8.07 31.61 4.85
N ASP A 282 8.82 32.61 5.32
CA ASP A 282 8.89 33.92 4.67
C ASP A 282 9.60 33.89 3.32
N ASN A 283 10.53 32.96 3.11
CA ASN A 283 11.31 32.86 1.88
C ASN A 283 10.77 31.83 0.87
N PHE A 284 10.06 30.80 1.31
CA PHE A 284 9.66 29.68 0.46
C PHE A 284 8.16 29.35 0.43
N ILE A 285 7.33 30.11 1.17
CA ILE A 285 5.87 29.90 1.21
C ILE A 285 5.13 31.22 0.87
N PRO A 286 4.26 31.24 -0.16
CA PRO A 286 3.85 30.12 -1.02
C PRO A 286 5.00 29.58 -1.89
N GLY A 287 4.97 28.28 -2.19
CA GLY A 287 5.97 27.67 -3.07
C GLY A 287 6.27 26.19 -2.83
N PRO A 288 7.39 25.71 -3.41
CA PRO A 288 7.75 24.29 -3.48
C PRO A 288 8.37 23.69 -2.22
N VAL A 289 8.13 24.27 -1.04
CA VAL A 289 8.62 23.75 0.24
C VAL A 289 7.46 23.31 1.13
N THR A 290 7.58 22.11 1.70
CA THR A 290 6.74 21.62 2.78
C THR A 290 7.53 21.68 4.08
N ILE A 291 7.01 22.39 5.07
CA ILE A 291 7.66 22.53 6.37
C ILE A 291 6.97 21.59 7.36
N VAL A 292 7.73 20.67 7.93
CA VAL A 292 7.27 19.77 8.98
C VAL A 292 7.56 20.41 10.33
N LEU A 293 6.49 20.71 11.07
CA LEU A 293 6.52 21.40 12.36
C LEU A 293 6.01 20.47 13.46
N LYS A 294 6.30 20.82 14.73
CA LYS A 294 5.59 20.21 15.87
C LYS A 294 4.12 20.60 15.75
N ARG A 295 3.25 19.59 15.80
CA ARG A 295 1.80 19.73 15.68
C ARG A 295 1.22 20.41 16.93
N LYS A 296 0.36 21.41 16.75
CA LYS A 296 -0.44 22.01 17.83
C LYS A 296 -1.72 21.21 18.06
N GLU A 297 -2.29 21.35 19.26
CA GLU A 297 -3.63 20.86 19.56
C GLU A 297 -4.67 21.50 18.62
N GLY A 298 -5.67 20.74 18.19
CA GLY A 298 -6.68 21.19 17.22
C GLY A 298 -6.24 21.14 15.75
N ALA A 299 -5.00 20.75 15.44
CA ALA A 299 -4.60 20.51 14.05
C ALA A 299 -5.40 19.34 13.43
N PRO A 300 -5.73 19.37 12.12
CA PRO A 300 -6.43 18.28 11.44
C PRO A 300 -5.66 16.95 11.48
N LYS A 301 -6.33 15.82 11.74
CA LYS A 301 -5.70 14.48 11.73
C LYS A 301 -5.58 13.95 10.30
N ILE A 302 -4.50 14.34 9.63
CA ILE A 302 -4.20 13.96 8.23
C ILE A 302 -3.29 12.73 8.10
N SER A 303 -3.08 12.01 9.20
CA SER A 303 -2.31 10.77 9.26
C SER A 303 -3.14 9.69 9.94
N LEU A 304 -2.99 8.45 9.49
CA LEU A 304 -3.65 7.31 10.13
C LEU A 304 -2.99 6.98 11.48
N LYS A 305 -1.68 7.15 11.57
CA LYS A 305 -0.94 7.12 12.83
C LYS A 305 -1.02 8.46 13.53
N ASP A 306 -1.17 8.40 14.85
CA ASP A 306 -0.95 9.56 15.71
C ASP A 306 0.53 9.92 15.68
N ILE A 307 0.80 11.11 15.16
CA ILE A 307 2.12 11.68 15.01
C ILE A 307 2.12 13.09 15.57
N ASP A 308 3.22 13.43 16.22
CA ASP A 308 3.44 14.70 16.89
C ASP A 308 3.84 15.83 15.94
N THR A 309 3.94 15.54 14.65
CA THR A 309 4.38 16.49 13.64
C THR A 309 3.34 16.64 12.53
N ILE A 310 3.40 17.77 11.83
CA ILE A 310 2.52 18.05 10.70
C ILE A 310 3.32 18.75 9.61
N GLY A 311 3.25 18.22 8.38
CA GLY A 311 3.80 18.88 7.20
C GLY A 311 2.79 19.88 6.67
N ILE A 312 3.15 21.15 6.57
CA ILE A 312 2.27 22.23 6.10
C ILE A 312 2.91 22.89 4.87
N ARG A 313 2.07 23.30 3.92
CA ARG A 313 2.48 24.00 2.69
C ARG A 313 1.38 24.93 2.18
N ILE A 314 1.76 26.02 1.54
CA ILE A 314 0.88 26.78 0.64
C ILE A 314 1.52 26.65 -0.75
N PRO A 315 0.92 25.92 -1.70
CA PRO A 315 1.47 25.81 -3.05
C PRO A 315 1.32 27.14 -3.80
N ASP A 316 2.32 27.49 -4.61
CA ASP A 316 2.28 28.69 -5.46
C ASP A 316 1.53 28.43 -6.78
N GLU A 317 0.26 28.02 -6.65
CA GLU A 317 -0.63 27.69 -7.78
C GLU A 317 -1.94 28.45 -7.63
N GLU A 318 -2.28 29.29 -8.61
CA GLU A 318 -3.37 30.26 -8.51
C GLU A 318 -4.71 29.58 -8.23
N PHE A 319 -5.01 28.49 -8.93
CA PHE A 319 -6.22 27.70 -8.72
C PHE A 319 -6.31 27.17 -7.30
N VAL A 320 -5.22 26.63 -6.76
CA VAL A 320 -5.19 26.04 -5.41
C VAL A 320 -5.30 27.10 -4.33
N ILE A 321 -4.65 28.25 -4.52
CA ILE A 321 -4.76 29.39 -3.59
C ILE A 321 -6.20 29.89 -3.54
N LYS A 322 -6.86 30.09 -4.70
CA LYS A 322 -8.27 30.51 -4.75
C LYS A 322 -9.20 29.45 -4.13
N LEU A 323 -8.96 28.17 -4.43
CA LEU A 323 -9.73 27.08 -3.85
C LEU A 323 -9.61 27.06 -2.32
N LEU A 324 -8.40 27.11 -1.76
CA LEU A 324 -8.17 27.13 -0.31
C LEU A 324 -8.81 28.35 0.37
N LYS A 325 -8.75 29.53 -0.26
CA LYS A 325 -9.43 30.73 0.26
C LYS A 325 -10.95 30.60 0.27
N SER A 326 -11.53 29.80 -0.64
CA SER A 326 -12.96 29.56 -0.73
C SER A 326 -13.48 28.48 0.22
N LEU A 327 -12.59 27.75 0.90
CA LEU A 327 -12.90 26.63 1.79
C LEU A 327 -12.77 27.03 3.26
N ASP A 328 -13.65 26.51 4.10
CA ASP A 328 -13.61 26.69 5.56
C ASP A 328 -12.69 25.68 6.26
N PHE A 329 -12.01 24.83 5.48
CA PHE A 329 -11.13 23.78 5.96
C PHE A 329 -9.88 23.66 5.08
N PRO A 330 -8.76 23.22 5.66
CA PRO A 330 -7.55 22.91 4.89
C PRO A 330 -7.70 21.60 4.12
N LEU A 331 -6.80 21.36 3.16
CA LEU A 331 -6.78 20.12 2.38
C LEU A 331 -5.70 19.16 2.87
N ALA A 332 -6.04 17.89 3.02
CA ALA A 332 -5.06 16.83 3.20
C ALA A 332 -4.60 16.34 1.84
N THR A 333 -3.29 16.40 1.57
CA THR A 333 -2.74 16.22 0.23
C THR A 333 -1.52 15.32 0.19
N THR A 334 -1.25 14.80 -1.01
CA THR A 334 -0.02 14.09 -1.37
C THR A 334 0.12 14.11 -2.89
N SER A 335 1.27 13.76 -3.45
CA SER A 335 1.43 13.68 -4.90
C SER A 335 0.40 12.70 -5.51
N ALA A 336 -0.16 13.03 -6.66
CA ALA A 336 -1.15 12.22 -7.37
C ALA A 336 -0.47 11.08 -8.12
N ASN A 337 0.08 10.10 -7.41
CA ASN A 337 0.68 8.91 -8.00
C ASN A 337 0.36 7.67 -7.17
N ILE A 338 0.21 6.50 -7.78
CA ILE A 338 0.24 5.26 -7.02
C ILE A 338 1.61 5.16 -6.31
N SER A 339 1.64 4.73 -5.05
CA SER A 339 2.87 4.62 -4.26
C SER A 339 4.00 3.94 -5.06
N ASN A 340 5.20 4.55 -5.08
CA ASN A 340 6.39 4.09 -5.80
C ASN A 340 6.26 4.06 -7.34
N ARG A 341 5.28 4.77 -7.91
CA ARG A 341 5.16 5.00 -9.36
C ARG A 341 5.51 6.44 -9.74
N PRO A 342 5.89 6.70 -11.00
CA PRO A 342 6.00 8.06 -11.51
C PRO A 342 4.70 8.83 -11.32
N THR A 343 4.82 10.14 -11.14
CA THR A 343 3.64 11.02 -11.10
C THR A 343 3.17 11.30 -12.53
N PRO A 344 1.87 11.11 -12.84
CA PRO A 344 1.26 11.57 -14.07
C PRO A 344 1.52 13.07 -14.27
N LYS A 345 1.70 13.46 -15.52
CA LYS A 345 2.11 14.82 -15.89
C LYS A 345 1.01 15.61 -16.57
N ASP A 346 0.03 14.93 -17.15
CA ASP A 346 -1.01 15.53 -18.00
C ASP A 346 -2.37 14.86 -17.73
N ILE A 347 -3.42 15.44 -18.31
CA ILE A 347 -4.78 14.95 -18.14
C ILE A 347 -4.98 13.51 -18.65
N SER A 348 -4.28 13.12 -19.71
CA SER A 348 -4.39 11.78 -20.31
C SER A 348 -3.86 10.71 -19.36
N SER A 349 -2.66 10.92 -18.84
CA SER A 349 -2.03 10.04 -17.85
C SER A 349 -2.75 10.07 -16.50
N LEU A 350 -3.35 11.19 -16.11
CA LEU A 350 -4.22 11.26 -14.94
C LEU A 350 -5.49 10.44 -15.11
N LYS A 351 -6.17 10.55 -16.25
CA LYS A 351 -7.37 9.76 -16.56
C LYS A 351 -7.07 8.27 -16.58
N GLU A 352 -5.93 7.85 -17.15
CA GLU A 352 -5.51 6.44 -17.15
C GLU A 352 -5.39 5.88 -15.72
N VAL A 353 -4.88 6.69 -14.78
CA VAL A 353 -4.58 6.24 -13.42
C VAL A 353 -5.75 6.43 -12.45
N PHE A 354 -6.51 7.52 -12.57
CA PHE A 354 -7.46 7.97 -11.54
C PHE A 354 -8.92 8.03 -12.00
N SER A 355 -9.21 7.95 -13.30
CA SER A 355 -10.59 7.90 -13.78
C SER A 355 -11.28 6.64 -13.24
N GLY A 356 -12.49 6.79 -12.71
CA GLY A 356 -13.15 5.69 -12.02
C GLY A 356 -12.57 5.42 -10.62
N ILE A 357 -11.88 6.37 -9.99
CA ILE A 357 -11.30 6.18 -8.65
C ILE A 357 -11.46 7.43 -7.79
N VAL A 358 -11.28 8.60 -8.38
CA VAL A 358 -11.43 9.92 -7.73
C VAL A 358 -12.70 10.62 -8.21
N ASP A 359 -13.26 11.51 -7.39
CA ASP A 359 -14.52 12.21 -7.72
C ASP A 359 -14.31 13.27 -8.79
N PHE A 360 -13.12 13.88 -8.80
CA PHE A 360 -12.77 14.85 -9.83
C PHE A 360 -11.28 14.90 -10.16
N ILE A 361 -10.99 15.39 -11.36
CA ILE A 361 -9.65 15.77 -11.81
C ILE A 361 -9.74 17.18 -12.39
N VAL A 362 -8.95 18.12 -11.86
CA VAL A 362 -8.82 19.45 -12.46
C VAL A 362 -7.77 19.39 -13.55
N GLU A 363 -8.17 19.72 -14.77
CA GLU A 363 -7.29 19.84 -15.93
C GLU A 363 -6.53 21.17 -15.87
N GLY A 364 -5.30 21.13 -15.37
CA GLY A 364 -4.43 22.31 -15.25
C GLY A 364 -3.27 22.34 -16.23
N GLY A 365 -3.31 21.57 -17.33
CA GLY A 365 -2.19 21.44 -18.28
C GLY A 365 -1.06 20.52 -17.78
N GLU A 366 0.13 20.62 -18.38
CA GLU A 366 1.25 19.76 -18.00
C GLU A 366 1.88 20.22 -16.67
N ARG A 367 2.17 19.27 -15.78
CA ARG A 367 2.95 19.46 -14.56
C ARG A 367 4.06 18.41 -14.54
N SER A 368 5.27 18.85 -14.89
CA SER A 368 6.47 18.02 -14.86
C SER A 368 7.52 18.66 -13.96
N GLY A 369 8.20 17.84 -13.14
CA GLY A 369 9.22 18.34 -12.23
C GLY A 369 9.40 17.46 -10.99
N SER A 370 10.27 17.94 -10.10
CA SER A 370 10.51 17.31 -8.81
C SER A 370 9.39 17.67 -7.81
N PRO A 371 8.97 16.74 -6.93
CA PRO A 371 8.08 17.05 -5.82
C PRO A 371 8.63 18.18 -4.92
N SER A 372 7.80 18.71 -4.03
CA SER A 372 8.24 19.69 -3.03
C SER A 372 9.40 19.18 -2.17
N THR A 373 10.28 20.09 -1.78
CA THR A 373 11.30 19.83 -0.76
C THR A 373 10.62 19.74 0.60
N VAL A 374 10.97 18.72 1.40
CA VAL A 374 10.37 18.51 2.72
C VAL A 374 11.44 18.79 3.77
N VAL A 375 11.24 19.86 4.53
CA VAL A 375 12.16 20.33 5.57
C VAL A 375 11.47 20.19 6.92
N SER A 376 12.05 19.43 7.83
CA SER A 376 11.61 19.31 9.21
C SER A 376 12.30 20.33 10.08
N VAL A 377 11.52 21.06 10.87
CA VAL A 377 11.98 22.03 11.86
C VAL A 377 11.32 21.68 13.19
N ILE A 378 12.07 21.02 14.08
CA ILE A 378 11.59 20.57 15.39
C ILE A 378 12.56 21.08 16.46
N GLY A 379 12.09 21.99 17.31
CA GLY A 379 13.01 22.80 18.12
C GLY A 379 13.97 23.54 17.18
N GLU A 380 15.26 23.58 17.50
CA GLU A 380 16.28 24.21 16.64
C GLU A 380 16.84 23.28 15.55
N GLU A 381 16.43 22.01 15.55
CA GLU A 381 16.92 21.01 14.61
C GLU A 381 16.24 21.16 13.24
N VAL A 382 17.07 21.27 12.20
CA VAL A 382 16.64 21.33 10.80
C VAL A 382 17.12 20.09 10.06
N LYS A 383 16.17 19.33 9.50
CA LYS A 383 16.45 18.11 8.73
C LYS A 383 15.74 18.16 7.38
N ILE A 384 16.48 17.99 6.29
CA ILE A 384 15.88 17.79 4.97
C ILE A 384 15.47 16.32 4.85
N LEU A 385 14.18 16.05 5.00
CA LEU A 385 13.62 14.69 4.93
C LEU A 385 13.53 14.20 3.47
N ARG A 386 13.36 15.14 2.53
CA ARG A 386 13.37 14.87 1.10
C ARG A 386 13.81 16.12 0.36
N GLU A 387 14.86 15.99 -0.43
CA GLU A 387 15.21 17.02 -1.41
C GLU A 387 14.26 16.96 -2.62
N GLY A 388 13.77 18.11 -3.04
CA GLY A 388 12.78 18.26 -4.11
C GLY A 388 13.19 19.34 -5.10
N ARG A 389 12.24 20.20 -5.46
CA ARG A 389 12.46 21.32 -6.38
C ARG A 389 13.41 22.39 -5.81
N VAL A 390 13.38 22.64 -4.51
CA VAL A 390 14.35 23.53 -3.83
C VAL A 390 15.52 22.70 -3.32
N LYS A 391 16.74 23.10 -3.68
CA LYS A 391 17.95 22.34 -3.32
C LYS A 391 18.36 22.57 -1.89
N ARG A 392 19.12 21.61 -1.33
CA ARG A 392 19.60 21.65 0.05
C ARG A 392 20.39 22.94 0.31
N GLU A 393 21.22 23.33 -0.64
CA GLU A 393 22.10 24.50 -0.56
C GLU A 393 21.28 25.80 -0.44
N GLU A 394 20.17 25.90 -1.16
CA GLU A 394 19.27 27.06 -1.09
C GLU A 394 18.59 27.19 0.28
N ILE A 395 18.16 26.06 0.87
CA ILE A 395 17.57 26.03 2.21
C ILE A 395 18.58 26.51 3.26
N PHE A 396 19.81 25.97 3.23
CA PHE A 396 20.82 26.32 4.24
C PHE A 396 21.36 27.74 4.08
N LYS A 397 21.42 28.26 2.86
CA LYS A 397 21.77 29.67 2.60
C LYS A 397 20.85 30.65 3.33
N ILE A 398 19.54 30.40 3.35
CA ILE A 398 18.57 31.25 4.08
C ILE A 398 18.72 31.14 5.60
N LEU A 399 19.19 29.98 6.08
CA LEU A 399 19.37 29.74 7.51
C LEU A 399 20.70 30.26 8.05
N ASN A 400 21.57 30.82 7.21
CA ASN A 400 22.95 31.19 7.55
C ASN A 400 23.72 30.03 8.22
N LYS A 401 23.50 28.82 7.72
CA LYS A 401 24.11 27.57 8.21
C LYS A 401 24.93 26.89 7.14
#